data_AF-A0A0K0DA00-F1
#
_entry.id   AF-A0A0K0DA00-F1
#
_cell.length_a   1.000
_cell.length_b   1.000
_cell.length_c   1.000
_cell.angle_alpha   90.00
_cell.angle_beta   90.00
_cell.angle_gamma   90.00
#
_symmetry.space_group_name_H-M   'P 1'
#
loop_
_entity.id
_entity.type
_entity.pdbx_description
1 polymer ?
#
loop_
_entity_poly.entity_id
_entity_poly.type
_entity_poly.pdbx_seq_one_letter_code
_entity_poly.pdbx_strand_id
1 'polypeptide(L)'
;MLRFYEIYDSLDEFNTYVTVKLQNVKSTTAVVRGNIPCWEQEFIFETNRLDEGMTIELWSKGVLWDRLLGVHFMPLTDVRYCAAPGDGKWLQIDQELETRNGQTVGTSKPTGHNVLVDARFELPYG
;
A
#
# COMPACT_ATOMS: atom_id res chain seq x y z
N MET A 1 -21.14 -5.31 -8.44
CA MET A 1 -20.63 -5.82 -9.73
C MET A 1 -20.86 -4.76 -10.80
N LEU A 2 -19.80 -4.05 -11.19
CA LEU A 2 -19.74 -3.19 -12.37
C LEU A 2 -18.34 -3.41 -12.96
N ARG A 3 -18.26 -3.78 -14.24
CA ARG A 3 -16.99 -3.96 -14.98
C ARG A 3 -16.87 -2.83 -15.99
N PHE A 4 -15.78 -2.07 -15.89
CA PHE A 4 -15.30 -1.23 -16.97
C PHE A 4 -14.09 -1.92 -17.59
N TYR A 5 -14.03 -1.97 -18.92
CA TYR A 5 -12.89 -2.45 -19.67
C TYR A 5 -12.19 -1.23 -20.25
N GLU A 6 -10.97 -0.95 -19.81
CA GLU A 6 -10.03 -0.16 -20.59
C GLU A 6 -9.03 -1.12 -21.22
N ILE A 7 -8.96 -1.09 -22.55
CA ILE A 7 -7.94 -1.78 -23.31
C ILE A 7 -6.69 -0.90 -23.26
N TYR A 8 -5.75 -1.23 -22.37
CA TYR A 8 -4.37 -0.80 -22.53
C TYR A 8 -3.60 -1.90 -23.25
N ASP A 9 -3.19 -1.60 -24.47
CA ASP A 9 -2.22 -2.38 -25.22
C ASP A 9 -0.84 -2.18 -24.58
N SER A 10 -0.43 -3.11 -23.72
CA SER A 10 0.98 -3.53 -23.62
C SER A 10 1.06 -4.95 -23.05
N LEU A 11 1.77 -5.82 -23.77
CA LEU A 11 2.12 -7.19 -23.39
C LEU A 11 3.07 -7.29 -22.17
N ASP A 12 3.18 -6.23 -21.35
CA ASP A 12 3.96 -6.25 -20.11
C ASP A 12 3.04 -6.64 -18.96
N GLU A 13 2.89 -7.93 -18.74
CA GLU A 13 2.37 -8.41 -17.46
C GLU A 13 3.38 -8.06 -16.35
N PHE A 14 3.01 -7.13 -15.49
CA PHE A 14 3.84 -6.79 -14.35
C PHE A 14 3.94 -7.98 -13.38
N ASN A 15 5.13 -8.19 -12.84
CA ASN A 15 5.32 -9.04 -11.65
C ASN A 15 5.39 -8.09 -10.47
N THR A 16 4.32 -7.95 -9.69
CA THR A 16 4.22 -6.92 -8.65
C THR A 16 4.18 -7.50 -7.26
N TYR A 17 4.67 -6.72 -6.30
CA TYR A 17 4.51 -6.99 -4.88
C TYR A 17 4.32 -5.68 -4.12
N VAL A 18 3.72 -5.78 -2.94
CA VAL A 18 3.53 -4.64 -2.04
C VAL A 18 4.49 -4.78 -0.87
N THR A 19 5.11 -3.67 -0.49
CA THR A 19 5.85 -3.54 0.75
C THR A 19 5.11 -2.59 1.67
N VAL A 20 4.90 -3.01 2.92
CA VAL A 20 4.32 -2.18 3.97
C VAL A 20 5.42 -1.88 5.00
N LYS A 21 5.65 -0.60 5.27
CA LYS A 21 6.64 -0.12 6.23
C LYS A 21 5.94 0.63 7.35
N LEU A 22 6.25 0.24 8.58
CA LEU A 22 5.89 0.99 9.76
C LEU A 22 7.13 1.10 10.64
N GLN A 23 7.58 2.33 10.88
CA GLN A 23 8.81 2.59 11.62
C GLN A 23 10.00 1.85 10.99
N ASN A 24 10.71 1.06 11.80
CA ASN A 24 11.87 0.26 11.38
C ASN A 24 11.48 -1.15 10.91
N VAL A 25 10.18 -1.46 10.88
CA VAL A 25 9.66 -2.77 10.47
C VAL A 25 9.14 -2.69 9.03
N LYS A 26 9.42 -3.75 8.27
CA LYS A 26 9.01 -3.89 6.88
C LYS A 26 8.47 -5.30 6.65
N SER A 27 7.28 -5.38 6.03
CA SER A 27 6.70 -6.63 5.53
C SER A 27 6.46 -6.54 4.03
N THR A 28 6.55 -7.67 3.33
CA THR A 28 6.45 -7.72 1.87
C THR A 28 5.57 -8.90 1.45
N THR A 29 4.67 -8.69 0.48
CA THR A 29 3.81 -9.73 -0.07
C THR A 29 4.59 -10.68 -0.98
N ALA A 30 3.96 -11.80 -1.36
CA ALA A 30 4.41 -12.56 -2.53
C ALA A 30 4.39 -11.71 -3.81
N VAL A 31 5.20 -12.11 -4.80
CA VAL A 31 5.17 -11.52 -6.15
C VAL A 31 4.03 -12.16 -6.94
N VAL A 32 3.15 -11.34 -7.50
CA VAL A 32 1.99 -11.76 -8.29
C VAL A 32 2.07 -11.17 -9.69
N ARG A 33 1.80 -12.00 -10.70
CA ARG A 33 1.84 -11.61 -12.11
C ARG A 33 0.48 -11.09 -12.57
N GLY A 34 0.49 -10.04 -13.38
CA GLY A 34 -0.69 -9.49 -14.07
C GLY A 34 -1.04 -8.07 -13.65
N ASN A 35 -2.02 -7.49 -14.36
CA ASN A 35 -2.41 -6.09 -14.20
C ASN A 35 -3.43 -5.86 -13.07
N ILE A 36 -4.05 -6.93 -12.58
CA ILE A 36 -4.97 -6.92 -11.42
C ILE A 36 -4.48 -7.99 -10.44
N PRO A 37 -3.32 -7.77 -9.78
CA PRO A 37 -2.78 -8.72 -8.82
C PRO A 37 -3.70 -8.84 -7.59
N CYS A 38 -3.81 -10.05 -7.05
CA CYS A 38 -4.52 -10.32 -5.80
C CYS A 38 -3.56 -11.00 -4.82
N TRP A 39 -3.22 -10.32 -3.72
CA TRP A 39 -2.24 -10.83 -2.75
C TRP A 39 -2.87 -11.50 -1.53
N GLU A 40 -4.04 -11.03 -1.07
CA GLU A 40 -4.78 -11.56 0.10
C GLU A 40 -3.89 -11.93 1.29
N GLN A 41 -2.93 -11.06 1.62
CA GLN A 41 -1.94 -11.32 2.67
C GLN A 41 -2.11 -10.33 3.82
N GLU A 42 -2.25 -10.86 5.03
CA GLU A 42 -2.37 -10.07 6.25
C GLU A 42 -1.00 -9.87 6.90
N PHE A 43 -0.78 -8.68 7.47
CA PHE A 43 0.38 -8.34 8.27
C PHE A 43 -0.07 -7.72 9.58
N ILE A 44 0.63 -8.05 10.66
CA ILE A 44 0.43 -7.47 11.98
C ILE A 44 1.67 -6.66 12.34
N PHE A 45 1.46 -5.44 12.82
CA PHE A 45 2.51 -4.56 13.29
C PHE A 45 2.16 -4.05 14.68
N GLU A 46 3.18 -3.90 15.52
CA GLU A 46 3.05 -3.27 16.83
C GLU A 46 3.59 -1.83 16.76
N THR A 47 2.85 -0.88 17.32
CA THR A 47 3.30 0.51 17.45
C THR A 47 2.65 1.17 18.65
N ASN A 48 3.38 2.08 19.28
CA ASN A 48 2.89 3.02 20.29
C ASN A 48 2.99 4.49 19.84
N ARG A 49 3.34 4.73 18.56
CA ARG A 49 3.58 6.05 17.97
C ARG A 49 2.48 6.37 16.96
N LEU A 50 1.30 6.71 17.48
CA LEU A 50 0.14 7.06 16.63
C LEU A 50 0.31 8.41 15.90
N ASP A 51 1.33 9.18 16.25
CA ASP A 51 1.73 10.43 15.60
C ASP A 51 2.50 10.22 14.28
N GLU A 52 2.76 8.96 13.90
CA GLU A 52 3.47 8.59 12.68
C GLU A 52 2.51 8.03 11.61
N GLY A 53 3.06 7.47 10.53
CA GLY A 53 2.30 6.87 9.45
C GLY A 53 2.95 5.59 8.92
N MET A 54 2.14 4.84 8.21
CA MET A 54 2.54 3.63 7.49
C MET A 54 2.72 3.97 6.01
N THR A 55 3.79 3.45 5.42
CA THR A 55 4.08 3.62 4.00
C THR A 55 3.78 2.31 3.25
N ILE A 56 2.98 2.41 2.19
CA ILE A 56 2.64 1.29 1.31
C ILE A 56 3.32 1.54 -0.03
N GLU A 57 4.25 0.68 -0.43
CA GLU A 57 4.99 0.80 -1.68
C GLU A 57 4.59 -0.32 -2.64
N LEU A 58 4.25 0.05 -3.87
CA LEU A 58 4.00 -0.88 -4.96
C LEU A 58 5.27 -1.03 -5.79
N TRP A 59 5.74 -2.26 -5.95
CA TRP A 59 6.97 -2.57 -6.66
C TRP A 59 6.71 -3.49 -7.85
N SER A 60 7.49 -3.31 -8.91
CA SER A 60 7.61 -4.26 -10.01
C SER A 60 8.92 -5.02 -9.85
N LYS A 61 8.81 -6.33 -9.67
CA LYS A 61 9.94 -7.28 -9.65
C LYS A 61 10.61 -7.28 -11.02
N GLY A 62 11.91 -6.97 -11.05
CA GLY A 62 12.74 -7.11 -12.25
C GLY A 62 13.73 -8.27 -12.12
N VAL A 63 14.49 -8.52 -13.18
CA VAL A 63 15.52 -9.58 -13.20
C VAL A 63 16.71 -9.20 -12.31
N LEU A 64 17.22 -7.98 -12.48
CA LEU A 64 18.40 -7.47 -11.76
C LEU A 64 18.02 -6.50 -10.65
N TRP A 65 17.04 -5.64 -10.90
CA TRP A 65 16.59 -4.60 -9.97
C TRP A 65 15.08 -4.53 -10.00
N ASP A 66 14.50 -4.28 -8.84
CA ASP A 66 13.08 -4.01 -8.71
C ASP A 66 12.84 -2.51 -8.88
N ARG A 67 11.73 -2.16 -9.53
CA ARG A 67 11.34 -0.78 -9.80
C ARG A 67 10.20 -0.39 -8.89
N LEU A 68 10.35 0.71 -8.15
CA LEU A 68 9.24 1.33 -7.43
C LEU A 68 8.24 1.87 -8.46
N LEU A 69 7.01 1.37 -8.41
CA LEU A 69 5.91 1.90 -9.22
C LEU A 69 5.27 3.11 -8.55
N GLY A 70 5.24 3.11 -7.22
CA GLY A 70 4.91 4.29 -6.43
C GLY A 70 4.64 3.93 -4.96
N VAL A 71 4.14 4.91 -4.24
CA VAL A 71 3.99 4.91 -2.79
C VAL A 71 2.68 5.56 -2.35
N HIS A 72 2.14 5.11 -1.23
CA HIS A 72 1.08 5.77 -0.49
C HIS A 72 1.51 5.94 0.97
N PHE A 73 1.20 7.09 1.56
CA PHE A 73 1.42 7.35 2.98
C PHE A 73 0.08 7.41 3.70
N MET A 74 -0.09 6.54 4.70
CA MET A 74 -1.29 6.47 5.53
C MET A 74 -0.93 6.94 6.95
N PRO A 75 -1.37 8.15 7.36
CA PRO A 75 -1.28 8.56 8.75
C PRO A 75 -1.97 7.54 9.66
N LEU A 76 -1.34 7.15 10.77
CA LEU A 76 -1.96 6.20 11.69
C LEU A 76 -3.21 6.76 12.37
N THR A 77 -3.33 8.08 12.45
CA THR A 77 -4.56 8.76 12.89
C THR A 77 -5.77 8.48 12.02
N ASP A 78 -5.57 8.06 10.76
CA ASP A 78 -6.64 7.76 9.82
C ASP A 78 -7.06 6.27 9.86
N VAL A 79 -6.32 5.45 10.60
CA VAL A 79 -6.59 4.03 10.78
C VAL A 79 -7.66 3.84 11.86
N ARG A 80 -8.76 3.18 11.49
CA ARG A 80 -9.87 2.92 12.42
C ARG A 80 -9.54 1.80 13.39
N TYR A 81 -10.12 1.86 14.58
CA TYR A 81 -10.23 0.71 15.48
C TYR A 81 -11.39 -0.18 15.02
N CYS A 82 -11.13 -1.47 14.82
CA CYS A 82 -12.15 -2.45 14.41
C CYS A 82 -11.74 -3.88 14.80
N ALA A 83 -12.67 -4.64 15.36
CA ALA A 83 -12.43 -6.05 15.73
C ALA A 83 -12.46 -7.00 14.53
N ALA A 84 -13.14 -6.62 13.43
CA ALA A 84 -13.33 -7.47 12.27
C ALA A 84 -12.62 -6.88 11.03
N PRO A 85 -12.13 -7.73 10.11
CA PRO A 85 -11.74 -7.30 8.78
C PRO A 85 -12.91 -6.61 8.05
N GLY A 86 -12.60 -5.64 7.20
CA GLY A 86 -13.58 -5.01 6.31
C GLY A 86 -13.21 -5.14 4.84
N ASP A 87 -14.02 -4.50 3.98
CA ASP A 87 -13.87 -4.56 2.52
C ASP A 87 -12.65 -3.79 1.97
N GLY A 88 -11.91 -3.11 2.85
CA GLY A 88 -10.77 -2.26 2.50
C GLY A 88 -11.15 -0.95 1.82
N LYS A 89 -10.12 -0.17 1.44
CA LYS A 89 -10.22 1.09 0.70
C LYS A 89 -9.22 1.08 -0.45
N TRP A 90 -9.64 1.58 -1.61
CA TRP A 90 -8.72 1.83 -2.71
C TRP A 90 -7.85 3.04 -2.39
N LEU A 91 -6.54 2.79 -2.33
CA LEU A 91 -5.52 3.80 -2.09
C LEU A 91 -4.84 4.15 -3.41
N GLN A 92 -4.80 5.43 -3.75
CA GLN A 92 -4.02 5.90 -4.88
C GLN A 92 -2.54 5.75 -4.58
N ILE A 93 -1.80 5.23 -5.56
CA ILE A 93 -0.35 5.11 -5.52
C ILE A 93 0.25 6.29 -6.28
N ASP A 94 1.16 7.00 -5.63
CA ASP A 94 1.75 8.26 -6.07
C ASP A 94 3.27 8.08 -6.31
N GLN A 95 3.90 8.97 -7.06
CA GLN A 95 5.33 8.83 -7.39
C GLN A 95 6.25 9.27 -6.24
N GLU A 96 5.83 10.25 -5.44
CA GLU A 96 6.70 10.95 -4.50
C GLU A 96 6.08 11.01 -3.09
N LEU A 97 6.93 10.88 -2.07
CA LEU A 97 6.58 11.23 -0.69
C LEU A 97 6.67 12.73 -0.52
N GLU A 98 5.66 13.33 0.11
CA GLU A 98 5.71 14.72 0.53
C GLU A 98 6.28 14.82 1.93
N THR A 99 7.29 15.67 2.11
CA THR A 99 7.96 15.87 3.39
C THR A 99 7.87 17.34 3.80
N ARG A 100 7.51 17.58 5.06
CA ARG A 100 7.51 18.91 5.68
C ARG A 100 8.30 18.85 6.98
N ASN A 101 9.28 19.73 7.13
CA ASN A 101 10.17 19.76 8.30
C ASN A 101 10.83 18.40 8.63
N GLY A 102 11.14 17.60 7.61
CA GLY A 102 11.74 16.27 7.78
C GLY A 102 10.76 15.14 8.14
N GLN A 103 9.46 15.43 8.26
CA GLN A 103 8.42 14.42 8.47
C GLN A 103 7.61 14.19 7.19
N THR A 104 7.32 12.94 6.86
CA THR A 104 6.41 12.60 5.77
C THR A 104 4.98 13.01 6.16
N VAL A 105 4.33 13.76 5.28
CA VAL A 105 2.97 14.30 5.51
C VAL A 105 1.95 13.79 4.50
N GLY A 106 2.39 13.10 3.44
CA GLY A 106 1.52 12.62 2.38
C GLY A 106 2.32 12.13 1.18
N THR A 107 1.64 12.07 0.04
CA THR A 107 2.21 11.69 -1.26
C THR A 107 1.68 12.58 -2.37
N SER A 108 2.38 12.63 -3.50
CA SER A 108 1.94 13.38 -4.68
C SER A 108 2.42 12.82 -6.01
N LYS A 109 1.86 13.39 -7.08
CA LYS A 109 2.00 12.96 -8.49
C LYS A 109 1.39 11.57 -8.70
N PRO A 110 0.06 11.51 -8.96
CA PRO A 110 -0.66 10.26 -9.18
C PRO A 110 -0.04 9.41 -10.29
N THR A 111 0.15 8.12 -10.03
CA THR A 111 0.66 7.17 -11.04
C THR A 111 -0.45 6.57 -11.91
N GLY A 112 -1.71 6.65 -11.45
CA GLY A 112 -2.84 5.91 -12.01
C GLY A 112 -3.01 4.50 -11.42
N HIS A 113 -2.04 3.98 -10.66
CA HIS A 113 -2.18 2.72 -9.94
C HIS A 113 -2.95 2.90 -8.64
N ASN A 114 -3.68 1.86 -8.24
CA ASN A 114 -4.40 1.82 -6.96
C ASN A 114 -4.18 0.46 -6.29
N VAL A 115 -4.14 0.44 -4.95
CA VAL A 115 -4.06 -0.78 -4.14
C VAL A 115 -5.22 -0.80 -3.16
N LEU A 116 -5.94 -1.92 -3.09
CA LEU A 116 -7.00 -2.12 -2.10
C LEU A 116 -6.38 -2.58 -0.78
N VAL A 117 -6.61 -1.83 0.30
CA VAL A 117 -6.04 -2.12 1.63
C VAL A 117 -7.12 -2.03 2.70
N ASP A 118 -7.24 -3.06 3.54
CA ASP A 118 -7.95 -2.97 4.83
C ASP A 118 -6.92 -2.83 5.95
N ALA A 119 -6.85 -1.64 6.54
CA ALA A 119 -6.02 -1.33 7.69
C ALA A 119 -6.91 -1.04 8.90
N ARG A 120 -6.58 -1.65 10.03
CA ARG A 120 -7.32 -1.51 11.29
C ARG A 120 -6.38 -1.62 12.49
N PHE A 121 -6.69 -0.91 13.55
CA PHE A 121 -6.21 -1.25 14.87
C PHE A 121 -7.15 -2.27 15.51
N GLU A 122 -6.59 -3.29 16.14
CA GLU A 122 -7.35 -4.14 17.04
C GLU A 122 -7.82 -3.32 18.25
N LEU A 123 -8.96 -3.72 18.82
CA LEU A 123 -9.47 -3.06 20.01
C LEU A 123 -8.50 -3.32 21.18
N PRO A 124 -8.15 -2.30 21.99
CA PRO A 124 -7.40 -2.54 23.21
C PRO A 124 -8.18 -3.52 24.09
N TYR A 125 -7.45 -4.42 24.75
CA TYR A 125 -8.03 -5.29 25.77
C TYR A 125 -8.70 -4.39 26.84
N GLY A 126 -10.02 -4.52 27.00
CA GLY A 126 -10.79 -3.79 28.01
C GLY A 126 -10.56 -4.32 29.42
#